data_AF-A0A7K3Z2Y1-F1
#
_entry.id   AF-A0A7K3Z2Y1-F1
#
_cell.length_a   1.000
_cell.length_b   1.000
_cell.length_c   1.000
_cell.angle_alpha   90.00
_cell.angle_beta   90.00
_cell.angle_gamma   90.00
#
_symmetry.space_group_name_H-M   'P 1'
#
loop_
_entity.id
_entity.type
_entity.pdbx_description
1 polymer ?
#
loop_
_entity_poly.entity_id
_entity_poly.type
_entity_poly.pdbx_seq_one_letter_code
_entity_poly.pdbx_strand_id
1 'polypeptide(L)'
;MAGKSSNSGVSTALFAGGLIIAILASTLLSVLVVNQLGVGTQGLKGDTGDTGPPGPAGILNPDYDSGWVETDSRLHIEFTHNLDTSDVFVYVIAKWYRDWDGSGGPMVHQFYYGGDQYGDSGQTQGFYWTTYTEDPNSIEVEIFGGRADELRVLIWKLPE
;
A
#
# COMPACT_ATOMS: atom_id res chain seq x y z
N MET A 1 -18.39 -26.13 91.27
CA MET A 1 -17.06 -25.58 90.94
C MET A 1 -17.07 -25.13 89.48
N ALA A 2 -16.50 -23.96 89.22
CA ALA A 2 -16.57 -23.22 87.97
C ALA A 2 -15.56 -23.70 86.92
N GLY A 3 -15.92 -23.59 85.64
CA GLY A 3 -15.03 -23.83 84.50
C GLY A 3 -15.23 -22.78 83.42
N LYS A 4 -14.38 -21.76 83.46
CA LYS A 4 -14.32 -20.52 82.68
C LYS A 4 -13.90 -20.80 81.22
N SER A 5 -14.64 -20.34 80.21
CA SER A 5 -14.15 -20.40 78.81
C SER A 5 -13.17 -19.25 78.56
N SER A 6 -11.97 -19.57 78.09
CA SER A 6 -10.95 -18.59 77.70
C SER A 6 -11.05 -18.32 76.20
N ASN A 7 -11.38 -17.08 75.83
CA ASN A 7 -11.28 -16.60 74.45
C ASN A 7 -9.82 -16.60 74.02
N SER A 8 -9.42 -17.60 73.23
CA SER A 8 -8.10 -17.68 72.62
C SER A 8 -8.05 -16.75 71.40
N GLY A 9 -7.62 -15.50 71.60
CA GLY A 9 -7.22 -14.64 70.49
C GLY A 9 -6.09 -15.32 69.71
N VAL A 10 -6.19 -15.30 68.38
CA VAL A 10 -5.15 -15.86 67.49
C VAL A 10 -3.82 -15.16 67.82
N SER A 11 -2.80 -15.94 68.19
CA SER A 11 -1.52 -15.35 68.57
C SER A 11 -0.88 -14.67 67.36
N THR A 12 -0.23 -13.52 67.57
CA THR A 12 0.49 -12.79 66.50
C THR A 12 1.54 -13.67 65.81
N ALA A 13 2.10 -14.66 66.53
CA ALA A 13 3.03 -15.65 65.99
C ALA A 13 2.35 -16.63 65.01
N LEU A 14 1.11 -17.05 65.27
CA LEU A 14 0.30 -17.85 64.34
C LEU A 14 -0.03 -17.04 63.07
N PHE A 15 -0.33 -15.75 63.23
CA PHE A 15 -0.64 -14.87 62.10
C PHE A 15 0.59 -14.58 61.23
N ALA A 16 1.73 -14.26 61.84
CA ALA A 16 2.98 -14.02 61.13
C ALA A 16 3.53 -15.28 60.46
N GLY A 17 3.48 -16.44 61.14
CA GLY A 17 3.89 -17.72 60.56
C GLY A 17 3.01 -18.12 59.36
N GLY A 18 1.69 -17.95 59.48
CA GLY A 18 0.76 -18.19 58.38
C GLY A 18 1.00 -17.28 57.18
N LEU A 19 1.28 -15.99 57.42
CA LEU A 19 1.54 -15.03 56.36
C LEU A 19 2.83 -15.35 55.59
N ILE A 20 3.91 -15.73 56.30
CA ILE A 20 5.18 -16.11 55.67
C ILE A 20 5.02 -17.36 54.81
N ILE A 21 4.28 -18.38 55.31
CA ILE A 21 4.00 -19.60 54.54
C ILE A 21 3.17 -19.29 53.30
N ALA A 22 2.16 -18.42 53.42
CA ALA A 22 1.33 -18.01 52.28
C ALA A 22 2.14 -17.27 51.21
N ILE A 23 3.08 -16.39 51.60
CA ILE A 23 3.96 -15.68 50.67
C ILE A 23 4.89 -16.66 49.96
N LEU A 24 5.54 -17.57 50.68
CA LEU A 24 6.45 -18.56 50.09
C LEU A 24 5.74 -19.55 49.16
N ALA A 25 4.52 -19.96 49.51
CA ALA A 25 3.69 -20.81 48.64
C ALA A 25 3.27 -20.06 47.35
N SER A 26 2.97 -18.77 47.46
CA SER A 26 2.55 -17.94 46.33
C SER A 26 3.69 -17.64 45.36
N THR A 27 4.92 -17.47 45.86
CA THR A 27 6.10 -17.28 45.00
C THR A 27 6.47 -18.55 44.24
N LEU A 28 6.41 -19.72 44.88
CA LEU A 28 6.61 -21.01 44.21
C LEU A 28 5.56 -21.27 43.11
N LEU A 29 4.28 -20.99 43.40
CA LEU A 29 3.21 -21.15 42.42
C LEU A 29 3.35 -20.15 41.25
N SER A 30 3.75 -18.90 41.53
CA SER A 30 3.96 -17.88 40.50
C SER A 30 5.13 -18.23 39.57
N VAL A 31 6.24 -18.74 40.12
CA VAL A 31 7.39 -19.20 39.31
C VAL A 31 7.03 -20.41 38.45
N LEU A 32 6.23 -21.34 38.97
CA LEU A 32 5.73 -22.49 38.20
C LEU A 32 4.78 -22.06 37.06
N VAL A 33 3.86 -21.13 37.33
CA VAL A 33 2.94 -20.59 36.32
C VAL A 33 3.70 -19.85 35.22
N VAL A 34 4.71 -19.05 35.55
CA VAL A 34 5.52 -18.33 34.56
C VAL A 34 6.39 -19.27 33.73
N ASN A 35 6.95 -20.34 34.33
CA ASN A 35 7.79 -21.28 33.59
C ASN A 35 7.01 -22.27 32.71
N GLN A 36 5.74 -22.56 33.03
CA GLN A 36 4.88 -23.43 32.20
C GLN A 36 4.05 -22.69 31.14
N LEU A 37 3.82 -21.39 31.30
CA LEU A 37 3.08 -20.56 30.34
C LEU A 37 3.95 -19.56 29.55
N GLY A 38 5.22 -19.40 29.93
CA GLY A 38 6.15 -18.38 29.41
C GLY A 38 6.76 -18.65 28.05
N VAL A 39 6.41 -19.75 27.38
CA VAL A 39 6.69 -19.94 25.96
C VAL A 39 5.40 -20.40 25.31
N GLY A 40 4.49 -19.45 25.07
CA GLY A 40 3.62 -19.59 23.91
C GLY A 40 4.58 -19.78 22.74
N THR A 41 4.68 -21.01 22.23
CA THR A 41 5.45 -21.25 21.01
C THR A 41 4.85 -20.29 20.01
N GLN A 42 5.63 -19.28 19.61
CA GLN A 42 5.24 -18.46 18.49
C GLN A 42 4.98 -19.48 17.38
N GLY A 43 3.72 -19.60 16.96
CA GLY A 43 3.33 -20.60 15.98
C GLY A 43 4.32 -20.51 14.83
N LEU A 44 4.79 -21.66 14.34
CA LEU A 44 5.71 -21.68 13.20
C LEU A 44 5.17 -20.68 12.19
N LYS A 45 6.02 -19.72 11.80
CA LYS A 45 5.68 -18.75 10.75
C LYS A 45 5.10 -19.58 9.62
N GLY A 46 3.82 -19.37 9.32
CA GLY A 46 3.12 -20.17 8.32
C GLY A 46 3.96 -20.21 7.06
N ASP A 47 4.05 -21.38 6.43
CA ASP A 47 4.77 -21.54 5.17
C ASP A 47 4.37 -20.36 4.29
N THR A 48 5.37 -19.59 3.85
CA THR A 48 5.17 -18.51 2.89
C THR A 48 4.28 -19.10 1.80
N GLY A 49 3.04 -18.60 1.67
CA GLY A 49 2.11 -19.12 0.68
C GLY A 49 2.81 -19.16 -0.67
N ASP A 50 2.44 -20.11 -1.52
CA ASP A 50 3.02 -20.26 -2.85
C ASP A 50 3.26 -18.87 -3.44
N THR A 51 4.52 -18.60 -3.81
CA THR A 51 4.83 -17.34 -4.48
C THR A 51 3.87 -17.25 -5.65
N GLY A 52 3.07 -16.18 -5.69
CA GLY A 52 2.13 -15.97 -6.79
C GLY A 52 2.85 -16.15 -8.14
N PRO A 53 2.10 -16.42 -9.22
CA PRO A 53 2.72 -16.56 -10.54
C PRO A 53 3.72 -15.43 -10.76
N PRO A 54 4.91 -15.71 -11.31
CA PRO A 54 5.87 -14.67 -11.62
C PRO A 54 5.15 -13.52 -12.32
N GLY A 55 5.38 -12.29 -11.85
CA GLY A 55 4.89 -11.12 -12.57
C GLY A 55 5.33 -11.19 -14.04
N PRO A 56 4.60 -10.56 -14.96
CA PRO A 56 4.95 -10.57 -16.38
C PRO A 56 6.45 -10.27 -16.54
N ALA A 57 7.11 -11.03 -17.43
CA ALA A 57 8.52 -10.84 -17.73
C ALA A 57 8.79 -9.36 -17.97
N GLY A 58 9.88 -8.84 -17.37
CA GLY A 58 10.15 -7.40 -17.31
C GLY A 58 9.84 -6.70 -18.63
N ILE A 59 8.89 -5.77 -18.57
CA ILE A 59 8.51 -4.85 -19.64
C ILE A 59 9.79 -4.21 -20.18
N LEU A 60 10.31 -4.69 -21.31
CA LEU A 60 11.42 -4.00 -21.99
C LEU A 60 11.00 -3.42 -23.32
N ASN A 61 9.97 -3.97 -23.96
CA ASN A 61 9.41 -3.41 -25.19
C ASN A 61 7.89 -3.38 -25.09
N PRO A 62 7.24 -2.21 -25.24
CA PRO A 62 5.81 -2.17 -25.52
C PRO A 62 5.51 -2.74 -26.90
N ASP A 63 4.30 -3.26 -27.07
CA ASP A 63 3.75 -3.61 -28.38
C ASP A 63 3.48 -2.35 -29.22
N TYR A 64 3.23 -1.21 -28.55
CA TYR A 64 3.13 0.11 -29.17
C TYR A 64 3.83 1.21 -28.36
N ASP A 65 4.60 2.05 -29.03
CA ASP A 65 5.26 3.22 -28.47
C ASP A 65 4.99 4.42 -29.37
N SER A 66 4.29 5.43 -28.85
CA SER A 66 3.97 6.63 -29.63
C SER A 66 5.19 7.51 -29.94
N GLY A 67 6.32 7.30 -29.24
CA GLY A 67 7.33 8.34 -29.09
C GLY A 67 6.80 9.54 -28.30
N TRP A 68 7.59 10.61 -28.24
CA TRP A 68 7.11 11.87 -27.65
C TRP A 68 6.25 12.63 -28.67
N VAL A 69 5.04 12.96 -28.27
CA VAL A 69 4.06 13.73 -29.04
C VAL A 69 3.86 15.06 -28.34
N GLU A 70 4.14 16.15 -29.04
CA GLU A 70 3.88 17.50 -28.55
C GLU A 70 2.39 17.72 -28.33
N THR A 71 2.06 18.41 -27.24
CA THR A 71 0.69 18.73 -26.89
C THR A 71 0.50 20.23 -26.99
N ASP A 72 -0.37 20.67 -27.89
CA ASP A 72 -0.70 22.07 -28.14
C ASP A 72 -1.75 22.63 -27.16
N SER A 73 -1.77 22.12 -25.92
CA SER A 73 -2.84 22.31 -24.93
C SER A 73 -4.21 21.74 -25.34
N ARG A 74 -4.29 20.86 -26.37
CA ARG A 74 -5.49 20.05 -26.62
C ARG A 74 -5.93 19.33 -25.36
N LEU A 75 -7.21 19.48 -25.03
CA LEU A 75 -7.88 18.73 -23.95
C LEU A 75 -7.92 17.22 -24.22
N HIS A 76 -7.70 16.80 -25.47
CA HIS A 76 -7.92 15.43 -25.93
C HIS A 76 -7.00 15.06 -27.10
N ILE A 77 -6.23 13.99 -26.95
CA ILE A 77 -5.29 13.46 -27.96
C ILE A 77 -5.54 11.97 -28.16
N GLU A 78 -5.70 11.56 -29.41
CA GLU A 78 -5.92 10.16 -29.78
C GLU A 78 -4.60 9.51 -30.22
N PHE A 79 -4.36 8.28 -29.74
CA PHE A 79 -3.24 7.45 -30.12
C PHE A 79 -3.75 6.14 -30.72
N THR A 80 -3.67 6.02 -32.05
CA THR A 80 -3.99 4.77 -32.76
C THR A 80 -2.82 3.79 -32.67
N HIS A 81 -3.04 2.64 -32.03
CA HIS A 81 -2.01 1.62 -31.76
C HIS A 81 -2.12 0.35 -32.62
N ASN A 82 -3.27 0.07 -33.24
CA ASN A 82 -3.47 -1.06 -34.16
C ASN A 82 -3.08 -2.44 -33.55
N LEU A 83 -3.47 -2.69 -32.29
CA LEU A 83 -3.15 -3.95 -31.60
C LEU A 83 -4.28 -4.99 -31.66
N ASP A 84 -5.41 -4.62 -32.27
CA ASP A 84 -6.64 -5.40 -32.43
C ASP A 84 -7.22 -5.92 -31.10
N THR A 85 -6.99 -5.19 -30.00
CA THR A 85 -7.51 -5.54 -28.67
C THR A 85 -7.58 -4.31 -27.76
N SER A 86 -8.65 -4.23 -26.98
CA SER A 86 -8.77 -3.27 -25.88
C SER A 86 -8.25 -3.83 -24.55
N ASP A 87 -7.86 -5.11 -24.51
CA ASP A 87 -7.29 -5.74 -23.30
C ASP A 87 -5.78 -5.47 -23.24
N VAL A 88 -5.47 -4.27 -22.75
CA VAL A 88 -4.13 -3.71 -22.79
C VAL A 88 -3.73 -3.10 -21.44
N PHE A 89 -2.44 -3.15 -21.15
CA PHE A 89 -1.82 -2.32 -20.14
C PHE A 89 -1.28 -1.05 -20.83
N VAL A 90 -1.70 0.12 -20.35
CA VAL A 90 -1.30 1.42 -20.88
C VAL A 90 -0.48 2.18 -19.84
N TYR A 91 0.68 2.69 -20.28
CA TYR A 91 1.52 3.57 -19.48
C TYR A 91 1.70 4.90 -20.20
N VAL A 92 1.20 5.97 -19.58
CA VAL A 92 1.30 7.34 -20.11
C VAL A 92 2.35 8.12 -19.31
N ILE A 93 3.27 8.76 -20.04
CA ILE A 93 4.34 9.57 -19.50
C ILE A 93 4.17 10.99 -20.03
N ALA A 94 4.29 12.00 -19.15
CA ALA A 94 4.29 13.40 -19.55
C ALA A 94 5.65 14.04 -19.30
N LYS A 95 6.05 14.94 -20.21
CA LYS A 95 7.16 15.85 -20.05
C LYS A 95 6.64 17.28 -19.93
N TRP A 96 7.14 17.96 -18.92
CA TRP A 96 6.76 19.32 -18.57
C TRP A 96 7.97 20.23 -18.80
N TYR A 97 7.69 21.47 -19.17
CA TYR A 97 8.70 22.51 -19.35
C TYR A 97 9.74 22.15 -20.42
N ARG A 98 9.29 21.69 -21.59
CA ARG A 98 10.14 21.23 -22.70
C ARG A 98 11.25 22.22 -23.05
N ASP A 99 10.92 23.51 -23.05
CA ASP A 99 11.84 24.62 -23.41
C ASP A 99 12.39 25.40 -22.20
N TRP A 100 12.29 24.87 -20.98
CA TRP A 100 12.73 25.59 -19.78
C TRP A 100 14.25 25.58 -19.63
N ASP A 101 14.80 26.79 -19.52
CA ASP A 101 16.23 27.08 -19.44
C ASP A 101 16.78 27.15 -18.01
N GLY A 102 15.90 27.07 -16.99
CA GLY A 102 16.28 27.13 -15.58
C GLY A 102 16.75 25.80 -14.97
N SER A 103 17.26 25.85 -13.73
CA SER A 103 17.67 24.66 -12.98
C SER A 103 16.48 23.76 -12.67
N GLY A 104 16.48 22.54 -13.23
CA GLY A 104 15.39 21.56 -13.10
C GLY A 104 15.18 20.73 -14.36
N GLY A 105 15.51 21.30 -15.53
CA GLY A 105 15.36 20.66 -16.85
C GLY A 105 13.92 20.27 -17.17
N PRO A 106 13.66 19.73 -18.38
CA PRO A 106 12.36 19.12 -18.67
C PRO A 106 12.10 18.00 -17.67
N MET A 107 11.00 18.10 -16.94
CA MET A 107 10.65 17.16 -15.90
C MET A 107 9.78 16.06 -16.50
N VAL A 108 10.23 14.81 -16.40
CA VAL A 108 9.36 13.64 -16.66
C VAL A 108 8.56 13.41 -15.39
N HIS A 109 7.25 13.66 -15.43
CA HIS A 109 6.43 13.62 -14.22
C HIS A 109 5.04 13.02 -14.48
N GLN A 110 4.53 12.30 -13.48
CA GLN A 110 3.13 11.85 -13.38
C GLN A 110 2.34 12.78 -12.45
N PHE A 111 2.58 14.10 -12.53
CA PHE A 111 1.92 15.04 -11.62
C PHE A 111 0.41 15.06 -11.89
N TYR A 112 -0.39 14.85 -10.84
CA TYR A 112 -1.86 14.74 -10.93
C TYR A 112 -2.35 13.67 -11.93
N TYR A 113 -1.64 12.56 -12.05
CA TYR A 113 -2.11 11.41 -12.84
C TYR A 113 -3.47 10.91 -12.31
N GLY A 114 -4.42 10.68 -13.23
CA GLY A 114 -5.79 10.31 -12.90
C GLY A 114 -6.77 11.48 -12.79
N GLY A 115 -6.30 12.72 -13.03
CA GLY A 115 -7.12 13.92 -12.93
C GLY A 115 -7.41 14.27 -11.47
N ASP A 116 -6.45 14.92 -10.82
CA ASP A 116 -6.65 15.40 -9.45
C ASP A 116 -7.31 16.79 -9.46
N GLN A 117 -8.19 17.04 -8.50
CA GLN A 117 -8.79 18.35 -8.33
C GLN A 117 -7.87 19.18 -7.43
N TYR A 118 -7.17 20.15 -8.02
CA TYR A 118 -6.29 21.02 -7.26
C TYR A 118 -6.98 22.35 -6.92
N GLY A 119 -7.33 22.53 -5.64
CA GLY A 119 -7.90 23.78 -5.13
C GLY A 119 -9.42 23.86 -5.31
N ASP A 120 -9.90 24.89 -6.02
CA ASP A 120 -11.33 25.18 -6.17
C ASP A 120 -12.09 24.12 -6.99
N SER A 121 -13.42 24.04 -6.79
CA SER A 121 -14.32 23.23 -7.62
C SER A 121 -14.21 23.62 -9.10
N GLY A 122 -13.73 22.69 -9.92
CA GLY A 122 -13.56 22.87 -11.37
C GLY A 122 -12.11 23.05 -11.84
N GLN A 123 -11.12 23.08 -10.94
CA GLN A 123 -9.70 23.12 -11.29
C GLN A 123 -9.10 21.71 -11.32
N THR A 124 -9.60 20.86 -12.23
CA THR A 124 -8.95 19.57 -12.52
C THR A 124 -7.60 19.83 -13.17
N GLN A 125 -6.55 19.16 -12.71
CA GLN A 125 -5.22 19.22 -13.28
C GLN A 125 -4.68 17.83 -13.57
N GLY A 126 -3.74 17.75 -14.50
CA GLY A 126 -3.03 16.52 -14.84
C GLY A 126 -3.56 15.89 -16.10
N PHE A 127 -3.57 14.56 -16.13
CA PHE A 127 -4.02 13.80 -17.28
C PHE A 127 -4.57 12.45 -16.83
N TYR A 128 -5.51 11.95 -17.61
CA TYR A 128 -5.95 10.57 -17.55
C TYR A 128 -6.09 10.04 -18.98
N TRP A 129 -6.25 8.74 -19.10
CA TRP A 129 -6.54 8.11 -20.38
C TRP A 129 -7.76 7.22 -20.26
N THR A 130 -8.40 7.01 -21.39
CA THR A 130 -9.53 6.11 -21.56
C THR A 130 -9.27 5.23 -22.78
N THR A 131 -9.80 4.01 -22.73
CA THR A 131 -9.91 3.11 -23.88
C THR A 131 -11.38 2.97 -24.23
N TYR A 132 -11.74 3.22 -25.48
CA TYR A 132 -13.09 2.93 -25.97
C TYR A 132 -13.15 1.48 -26.44
N THR A 133 -14.02 0.65 -25.85
CA THR A 133 -14.16 -0.76 -26.28
C THR A 133 -14.74 -0.91 -27.69
N GLU A 134 -15.37 0.15 -28.23
CA GLU A 134 -15.92 0.17 -29.58
C GLU A 134 -14.84 0.37 -30.67
N ASP A 135 -13.69 0.95 -30.31
CA ASP A 135 -12.50 1.02 -31.17
C ASP A 135 -11.30 0.41 -30.42
N PRO A 136 -11.04 -0.89 -30.59
CA PRO A 136 -9.98 -1.59 -29.86
C PRO A 136 -8.57 -1.21 -30.34
N ASN A 137 -8.45 -0.24 -31.24
CA ASN A 137 -7.19 0.15 -31.85
C ASN A 137 -6.73 1.56 -31.46
N SER A 138 -7.45 2.24 -30.57
CA SER A 138 -7.10 3.58 -30.10
C SER A 138 -7.22 3.73 -28.60
N ILE A 139 -6.39 4.63 -28.06
CA ILE A 139 -6.60 5.20 -26.73
C ILE A 139 -6.74 6.70 -26.84
N GLU A 140 -7.43 7.29 -25.88
CA GLU A 140 -7.58 8.74 -25.77
C GLU A 140 -6.91 9.20 -24.49
N VAL A 141 -6.05 10.20 -24.59
CA VAL A 141 -5.44 10.87 -23.43
C VAL A 141 -6.05 12.25 -23.30
N GLU A 142 -6.64 12.52 -22.14
CA GLU A 142 -7.22 13.80 -21.80
C GLU A 142 -6.29 14.59 -20.89
N ILE A 143 -6.10 15.88 -21.20
CA ILE A 143 -5.16 16.76 -20.50
C ILE A 143 -5.93 17.92 -19.87
N PHE A 144 -5.78 18.09 -18.56
CA PHE A 144 -6.42 19.16 -17.80
C PHE A 144 -5.40 20.15 -17.22
N GLY A 145 -5.70 21.44 -17.35
CA GLY A 145 -4.85 22.51 -16.83
C GLY A 145 -3.62 22.83 -17.69
N GLY A 146 -3.45 22.17 -18.85
CA GLY A 146 -2.53 22.57 -19.93
C GLY A 146 -1.04 22.54 -19.59
N ARG A 147 -0.60 21.59 -18.75
CA ARG A 147 0.78 21.60 -18.22
C ARG A 147 1.73 20.52 -18.75
N ALA A 148 1.24 19.56 -19.52
CA ALA A 148 2.13 18.69 -20.29
C ALA A 148 2.50 19.42 -21.59
N ASP A 149 3.78 19.39 -21.98
CA ASP A 149 4.23 19.88 -23.30
C ASP A 149 4.38 18.73 -24.28
N GLU A 150 4.69 17.53 -23.77
CA GLU A 150 4.78 16.31 -24.57
C GLU A 150 4.23 15.12 -23.78
N LEU A 151 3.60 14.19 -24.48
CA LEU A 151 3.16 12.89 -23.96
C LEU A 151 3.86 11.76 -24.69
N ARG A 152 4.06 10.64 -24.00
CA ARG A 152 4.43 9.36 -24.58
C ARG A 152 3.57 8.26 -24.01
N VAL A 153 3.00 7.47 -24.89
CA VAL A 153 2.14 6.34 -24.58
C VAL A 153 2.89 5.06 -24.94
N LEU A 154 2.96 4.16 -23.97
CA LEU A 154 3.47 2.81 -24.13
C LEU A 154 2.33 1.84 -23.86
N ILE A 155 2.10 0.87 -24.75
CA ILE A 155 0.99 -0.09 -24.63
C ILE A 155 1.52 -1.52 -24.77
N TRP A 156 1.04 -2.40 -23.89
CA TRP A 156 1.29 -3.83 -23.93
C TRP A 156 -0.03 -4.56 -24.03
N LYS A 157 -0.14 -5.54 -24.93
CA LYS A 157 -1.25 -6.47 -24.94
C LYS A 157 -1.17 -7.36 -23.71
N LEU A 158 -2.32 -7.55 -23.06
CA LEU A 158 -2.40 -8.53 -21.99
C LEU A 158 -2.49 -9.94 -22.60
N PRO A 159 -1.93 -10.97 -21.94
CA PRO A 159 -2.11 -12.36 -22.38
C PRO A 159 -3.59 -12.75 -22.34
N GLU A 160 -4.05 -13.47 -23.37
CA GLU A 160 -5.37 -14.11 -23.40
C GLU A 160 -5.53 -15.20 -22.33
#